data_AF-A0A1V5GJ16-F1
#
_entry.id   AF-A0A1V5GJ16-F1
#
_cell.length_a   1.000
_cell.length_b   1.000
_cell.length_c   1.000
_cell.angle_alpha   90.00
_cell.angle_beta   90.00
_cell.angle_gamma   90.00
#
_symmetry.space_group_name_H-M   'P 1'
#
loop_
_entity.id
_entity.type
_entity.pdbx_description
1 polymer ?
#
loop_
_entity_poly.entity_id
_entity_poly.type
_entity_poly.pdbx_seq_one_letter_code
_entity_poly.pdbx_strand_id
1 'polypeptide(L)'
;MVNMVGCNNPKVLYEKCIVDVADVLLKNNVLILSNGCASFPLMKLGYCAVSGKEKAGDSLRGFLEPDLPPVWHVGECIDNTRSSGIFAGIAGALGKKMYEMPFAFSSPEWGNEKGIDAALGFRLNGISSYHCVEAQIYGSKNVIEFLKYGTLETLGSSMNVDTDPVKLGEKIVADMKAKRKALGWDK
;
A
#
# COMPACT_ATOMS: atom_id res chain seq x y z
N MET A 1 5.80 1.24 5.63
CA MET A 1 5.41 2.26 4.64
C MET A 1 4.55 1.58 3.59
N VAL A 2 3.56 2.28 3.05
CA VAL A 2 2.67 1.74 1.99
C VAL A 2 2.80 2.61 0.74
N ASN A 3 2.97 1.98 -0.42
CA ASN A 3 2.81 2.64 -1.70
C ASN A 3 1.34 2.47 -2.12
N MET A 4 0.55 3.54 -1.96
CA MET A 4 -0.87 3.59 -2.32
C MET A 4 -1.02 4.20 -3.70
N VAL A 5 -1.61 3.44 -4.60
CA VAL A 5 -1.68 3.79 -6.02
C VAL A 5 -3.05 3.46 -6.57
N GLY A 6 -3.22 3.62 -7.88
CA GLY A 6 -4.29 2.97 -8.61
C GLY A 6 -5.05 3.92 -9.50
N CYS A 7 -6.28 3.50 -9.76
CA CYS A 7 -7.24 4.17 -10.63
C CYS A 7 -8.49 4.48 -9.81
N ASN A 8 -9.61 4.66 -10.50
CA ASN A 8 -10.92 4.52 -9.91
C ASN A 8 -11.65 3.37 -10.60
N ASN A 9 -12.60 2.76 -9.89
CA ASN A 9 -13.39 1.67 -10.42
C ASN A 9 -14.88 1.93 -10.14
N PRO A 10 -15.75 1.95 -11.17
CA PRO A 10 -17.17 2.23 -10.98
C PRO A 10 -17.92 1.14 -10.19
N LYS A 11 -17.29 0.00 -9.89
CA LYS A 11 -17.84 -1.04 -9.02
C LYS A 11 -17.86 -0.66 -7.54
N VAL A 12 -17.12 0.37 -7.15
CA VAL A 12 -17.05 0.89 -5.77
C VAL A 12 -17.37 2.38 -5.75
N LEU A 13 -17.67 2.93 -4.57
CA LEU A 13 -17.95 4.35 -4.43
C LEU A 13 -16.68 5.15 -4.78
N TYR A 14 -16.81 6.08 -5.73
CA TYR A 14 -15.71 6.84 -6.30
C TYR A 14 -14.79 7.43 -5.22
N GLU A 15 -13.52 7.01 -5.23
CA GLU A 15 -12.43 7.42 -4.33
C GLU A 15 -12.58 7.07 -2.84
N LYS A 16 -13.71 6.49 -2.42
CA LYS A 16 -13.97 6.21 -1.00
C LYS A 16 -13.06 5.14 -0.44
N CYS A 17 -12.77 4.09 -1.22
CA CYS A 17 -11.91 3.00 -0.77
C CYS A 17 -10.47 3.49 -0.55
N ILE A 18 -9.98 4.38 -1.43
CA ILE A 18 -8.65 5.00 -1.27
C ILE A 18 -8.57 5.76 0.07
N VAL A 19 -9.56 6.61 0.34
CA VAL A 19 -9.59 7.44 1.56
C VAL A 19 -9.71 6.58 2.81
N ASP A 20 -10.59 5.59 2.81
CA ASP A 20 -10.83 4.73 3.98
C ASP A 20 -9.60 3.89 4.33
N VAL A 21 -8.92 3.32 3.33
CA VAL A 21 -7.66 2.61 3.57
C VAL A 21 -6.60 3.58 4.10
N ALA A 22 -6.50 4.79 3.53
CA ALA A 22 -5.52 5.78 3.98
C ALA A 22 -5.75 6.20 5.44
N ASP A 23 -7.00 6.44 5.85
CA ASP A 23 -7.34 6.78 7.23
C ASP A 23 -6.93 5.68 8.21
N VAL A 24 -7.17 4.41 7.88
CA VAL A 24 -6.75 3.28 8.74
C VAL A 24 -5.22 3.24 8.86
N LEU A 25 -4.50 3.38 7.75
CA LEU A 25 -3.04 3.36 7.72
C LEU A 25 -2.44 4.50 8.54
N LEU A 26 -2.91 5.74 8.32
CA LEU A 26 -2.39 6.92 9.01
C LEU A 26 -2.65 6.86 10.52
N LYS A 27 -3.85 6.47 10.94
CA LYS A 27 -4.18 6.26 12.37
C LYS A 27 -3.27 5.21 13.02
N ASN A 28 -2.77 4.25 12.25
CA ASN A 28 -1.84 3.22 12.71
C ASN A 28 -0.36 3.58 12.44
N ASN A 29 -0.03 4.87 12.30
CA ASN A 29 1.33 5.38 12.12
C ASN A 29 2.05 4.86 10.87
N VAL A 30 1.30 4.56 9.82
CA VAL A 30 1.88 4.11 8.55
C VAL A 30 2.00 5.28 7.59
N LEU A 31 3.24 5.66 7.27
CA LEU A 31 3.52 6.63 6.21
C LEU A 31 3.13 6.07 4.83
N ILE A 32 2.46 6.90 4.03
CA ILE A 32 1.94 6.55 2.70
C ILE A 32 2.71 7.32 1.63
N LEU A 33 3.20 6.60 0.61
CA LEU A 33 3.59 7.18 -0.68
C LEU A 33 2.38 7.08 -1.61
N SER A 34 2.03 8.17 -2.31
CA SER A 34 0.91 8.18 -3.25
C SER A 34 1.35 8.51 -4.67
N ASN A 35 0.81 7.79 -5.65
CA ASN A 35 0.97 8.13 -7.07
C ASN A 35 -0.29 7.75 -7.89
N GLY A 36 -0.36 8.28 -9.11
CA GLY A 36 -1.47 8.03 -10.03
C GLY A 36 -2.80 8.59 -9.50
N CYS A 37 -3.93 7.96 -9.86
CA CYS A 37 -5.24 8.53 -9.55
C CYS A 37 -5.57 8.51 -8.05
N ALA A 38 -4.96 7.60 -7.27
CA ALA A 38 -5.14 7.59 -5.82
C ALA A 38 -4.69 8.88 -5.14
N SER A 39 -3.78 9.63 -5.78
CA SER A 39 -3.32 10.92 -5.27
C SER A 39 -4.39 12.01 -5.34
N PHE A 40 -5.37 11.94 -6.25
CA PHE A 40 -6.39 13.00 -6.38
C PHE A 40 -7.23 13.17 -5.11
N PRO A 41 -7.88 12.12 -4.56
CA PRO A 41 -8.62 12.27 -3.31
C PRO A 41 -7.71 12.64 -2.13
N LEU A 42 -6.50 12.09 -2.08
CA LEU A 42 -5.57 12.38 -1.00
C LEU A 42 -5.11 13.85 -1.02
N MET A 43 -4.83 14.41 -2.19
CA MET A 43 -4.50 15.83 -2.33
C MET A 43 -5.69 16.73 -2.00
N LYS A 44 -6.86 16.48 -2.62
CA LYS A 44 -8.02 17.38 -2.47
C LYS A 44 -8.63 17.39 -1.07
N LEU A 45 -8.46 16.31 -0.32
CA LEU A 45 -8.94 16.18 1.07
C LEU A 45 -7.85 16.50 2.10
N GLY A 46 -6.70 17.05 1.68
CA GLY A 46 -5.67 17.59 2.55
C GLY A 46 -4.71 16.57 3.17
N TYR A 47 -4.68 15.32 2.71
CA TYR A 47 -3.74 14.30 3.20
C TYR A 47 -2.28 14.61 2.81
N CYS A 48 -2.08 15.29 1.67
CA CYS A 48 -0.76 15.72 1.20
C CYS A 48 -0.37 17.13 1.69
N ALA A 49 -1.16 17.74 2.59
CA ALA A 49 -0.84 19.01 3.21
C ALA A 49 -0.23 18.79 4.61
N VAL A 50 0.58 19.75 5.09
CA VAL A 50 1.20 19.68 6.43
C VAL A 50 0.14 19.55 7.53
N SER A 51 -1.00 20.23 7.39
CA SER A 51 -2.14 20.10 8.31
C SER A 51 -2.75 18.69 8.33
N GLY A 52 -2.53 17.89 7.28
CA GLY A 52 -2.96 16.49 7.22
C GLY A 52 -2.41 15.63 8.35
N LYS A 53 -1.31 16.04 9.02
CA LYS A 53 -0.71 15.32 10.15
C LYS A 53 -1.67 15.05 11.31
N GLU A 54 -2.76 15.81 11.43
CA GLU A 54 -3.85 15.56 12.38
C GLU A 54 -4.56 14.21 12.16
N LYS A 55 -4.49 13.67 10.94
CA LYS A 55 -5.05 12.36 10.57
C LYS A 55 -4.15 11.19 10.97
N ALA A 56 -2.86 11.46 11.21
CA ALA A 56 -1.89 10.47 11.61
C ALA A 56 -1.96 10.19 13.12
N GLY A 57 -1.61 8.97 13.52
CA GLY A 57 -1.33 8.65 14.91
C GLY A 57 -0.10 9.41 15.45
N ASP A 58 0.09 9.37 16.76
CA ASP A 58 1.02 10.26 17.46
C ASP A 58 2.49 10.08 17.04
N SER A 59 2.94 8.84 16.82
CA SER A 59 4.35 8.59 16.48
C SER A 59 4.68 9.05 15.07
N LEU A 60 3.76 8.85 14.12
CA LEU A 60 3.93 9.38 12.76
C LEU A 60 3.80 10.90 12.76
N ARG A 61 2.85 11.47 13.51
CA ARG A 61 2.71 12.92 13.64
C ARG A 61 4.00 13.57 14.16
N GLY A 62 4.61 13.01 15.20
CA GLY A 62 5.89 13.50 15.73
C GLY A 62 7.05 13.37 14.73
N PHE A 63 7.09 12.29 13.95
CA PHE A 63 8.10 12.10 12.89
C PHE A 63 7.99 13.13 11.76
N LEU A 64 6.79 13.66 11.52
CA LEU A 64 6.50 14.59 10.42
C LEU A 64 6.77 16.06 10.76
N GLU A 65 7.06 16.39 12.01
CA GLU A 65 7.40 17.76 12.39
C GLU A 65 8.76 18.19 11.77
N PRO A 66 8.91 19.47 11.38
CA PRO A 66 7.92 20.55 11.51
C PRO A 66 6.91 20.66 10.34
N ASP A 67 7.24 20.12 9.16
CA ASP A 67 6.67 20.58 7.90
C ASP A 67 6.37 19.48 6.87
N LEU A 68 6.34 18.21 7.25
CA LEU A 68 6.04 17.11 6.33
C LEU A 68 4.56 16.67 6.40
N PRO A 69 3.91 16.38 5.25
CA PRO A 69 2.58 15.79 5.24
C PRO A 69 2.63 14.28 5.53
N PRO A 70 1.54 13.66 6.01
CA PRO A 70 1.49 12.21 6.27
C PRO A 70 1.36 11.35 5.01
N VAL A 71 1.04 11.95 3.86
CA VAL A 71 1.02 11.31 2.55
C VAL A 71 1.97 12.05 1.63
N TRP A 72 2.94 11.32 1.05
CA TRP A 72 3.95 11.89 0.16
C TRP A 72 3.59 11.57 -1.29
N HIS A 73 3.21 12.59 -2.05
CA HIS A 73 2.95 12.43 -3.48
C HIS A 73 4.26 12.24 -4.24
N VAL A 74 4.40 11.12 -4.94
CA VAL A 74 5.62 10.74 -5.66
C VAL A 74 5.46 10.69 -7.18
N GLY A 75 4.29 11.07 -7.71
CA GLY A 75 4.09 11.31 -9.15
C GLY A 75 2.98 10.46 -9.79
N GLU A 76 3.19 10.06 -11.03
CA GLU A 76 2.22 9.34 -11.86
C GLU A 76 2.37 7.81 -11.75
N CYS A 77 1.59 7.05 -12.51
CA CYS A 77 1.61 5.58 -12.44
C CYS A 77 3.00 4.96 -12.72
N ILE A 78 3.82 5.57 -13.59
CA ILE A 78 5.17 5.08 -13.89
C ILE A 78 6.16 5.35 -12.73
N ASP A 79 5.84 6.31 -11.86
CA ASP A 79 6.64 6.67 -10.70
C ASP A 79 6.49 5.67 -9.54
N ASN A 80 5.74 4.58 -9.74
CA ASN A 80 5.89 3.35 -8.95
C ASN A 80 7.35 2.90 -8.84
N THR A 81 8.14 3.14 -9.88
CA THR A 81 9.59 2.91 -9.89
C THR A 81 10.33 3.74 -8.84
N ARG A 82 9.91 4.99 -8.57
CA ARG A 82 10.44 5.82 -7.49
C ARG A 82 10.12 5.23 -6.13
N SER A 83 8.88 4.79 -5.91
CA SER A 83 8.49 4.12 -4.67
C SER A 83 9.33 2.86 -4.41
N SER A 84 9.57 2.05 -5.45
CA SER A 84 10.45 0.89 -5.34
C SER A 84 11.89 1.28 -5.02
N GLY A 85 12.41 2.36 -5.62
CA GLY A 85 13.74 2.91 -5.30
C GLY A 85 13.85 3.40 -3.86
N ILE A 86 12.83 4.10 -3.35
CA ILE A 86 12.75 4.53 -1.94
C ILE A 86 12.75 3.31 -1.01
N PHE A 87 11.91 2.31 -1.29
CA PHE A 87 11.85 1.08 -0.49
C PHE A 87 13.19 0.33 -0.48
N ALA A 88 13.83 0.19 -1.65
CA ALA A 88 15.15 -0.42 -1.77
C ALA A 88 16.22 0.35 -1.02
N GLY A 89 16.22 1.69 -1.11
CA GLY A 89 17.15 2.56 -0.39
C GLY A 89 17.02 2.44 1.13
N ILE A 90 15.78 2.44 1.66
CA ILE A 90 15.51 2.26 3.09
C ILE A 90 15.95 0.87 3.55
N ALA A 91 15.59 -0.18 2.81
CA ALA A 91 15.99 -1.55 3.14
C ALA A 91 17.53 -1.68 3.15
N GLY A 92 18.19 -1.13 2.14
CA GLY A 92 19.65 -1.12 2.03
C GLY A 92 20.34 -0.38 3.17
N ALA A 93 19.84 0.80 3.55
CA ALA A 93 20.36 1.56 4.69
C ALA A 93 20.24 0.79 6.03
N LEU A 94 19.28 -0.13 6.14
CA LEU A 94 19.07 -0.99 7.31
C LEU A 94 19.74 -2.36 7.18
N GLY A 95 20.46 -2.62 6.08
CA GLY A 95 21.09 -3.92 5.81
C GLY A 95 20.07 -5.05 5.65
N LYS A 96 18.85 -4.75 5.19
CA LYS A 96 17.74 -5.69 5.00
C LYS A 96 17.38 -5.81 3.53
N LYS A 97 16.78 -6.95 3.16
CA LYS A 97 16.14 -7.13 1.87
C LYS A 97 14.72 -6.57 1.90
N MET A 98 14.21 -6.13 0.75
CA MET A 98 12.88 -5.52 0.67
C MET A 98 11.75 -6.42 1.19
N TYR A 99 11.81 -7.73 0.94
CA TYR A 99 10.79 -8.67 1.41
C TYR A 99 10.77 -8.83 2.94
N GLU A 100 11.83 -8.47 3.65
CA GLU A 100 11.87 -8.52 5.12
C GLU A 100 11.16 -7.32 5.74
N MET A 101 11.12 -6.20 5.01
CA MET A 101 10.65 -4.91 5.51
C MET A 101 9.11 -4.88 5.66
N PRO A 102 8.59 -4.09 6.62
CA PRO A 102 7.16 -3.85 6.75
C PRO A 102 6.67 -2.85 5.67
N PHE A 103 6.77 -3.29 4.41
CA PHE A 103 6.29 -2.59 3.24
C PHE A 103 5.04 -3.26 2.67
N ALA A 104 4.21 -2.48 2.00
CA ALA A 104 3.02 -2.94 1.33
C ALA A 104 2.74 -2.11 0.08
N PHE A 105 2.07 -2.74 -0.89
CA PHE A 105 1.53 -2.07 -2.07
C PHE A 105 0.00 -2.12 -2.01
N SER A 106 -0.67 -0.97 -2.13
CA SER A 106 -2.13 -0.94 -2.12
C SER A 106 -2.66 -0.25 -3.38
N SER A 107 -3.62 -0.88 -4.05
CA SER A 107 -4.36 -0.28 -5.15
C SER A 107 -5.84 -0.57 -4.94
N PRO A 108 -6.51 0.19 -4.04
CA PRO A 108 -7.86 -0.13 -3.57
C PRO A 108 -8.87 -0.17 -4.73
N GLU A 109 -8.77 0.78 -5.66
CA GLU A 109 -9.74 0.99 -6.75
C GLU A 109 -9.13 0.74 -8.15
N TRP A 110 -8.20 -0.20 -8.29
CA TRP A 110 -7.64 -0.52 -9.61
C TRP A 110 -8.74 -0.84 -10.65
N GLY A 111 -8.51 -0.45 -11.90
CA GLY A 111 -9.54 -0.52 -12.95
C GLY A 111 -9.03 -0.91 -14.34
N ASN A 112 -7.73 -1.18 -14.50
CA ASN A 112 -7.12 -1.54 -15.78
C ASN A 112 -5.93 -2.50 -15.58
N GLU A 113 -5.42 -3.05 -16.68
CA GLU A 113 -4.35 -4.06 -16.65
C GLU A 113 -3.06 -3.54 -16.03
N LYS A 114 -2.73 -2.25 -16.20
CA LYS A 114 -1.53 -1.64 -15.59
C LYS A 114 -1.53 -1.76 -14.06
N GLY A 115 -2.71 -1.77 -13.44
CA GLY A 115 -2.83 -1.99 -12.00
C GLY A 115 -2.41 -3.39 -11.56
N ILE A 116 -2.68 -4.41 -12.39
CA ILE A 116 -2.29 -5.80 -12.15
C ILE A 116 -0.77 -5.93 -12.29
N ASP A 117 -0.20 -5.35 -13.34
CA ASP A 117 1.25 -5.40 -13.59
C ASP A 117 2.04 -4.66 -12.50
N ALA A 118 1.57 -3.50 -12.06
CA ALA A 118 2.17 -2.77 -10.94
C ALA A 118 2.14 -3.60 -9.65
N ALA A 119 1.00 -4.22 -9.32
CA ALA A 119 0.89 -5.09 -8.16
C ALA A 119 1.85 -6.29 -8.25
N LEU A 120 1.95 -6.93 -9.42
CA LEU A 120 2.88 -8.03 -9.65
C LEU A 120 4.35 -7.58 -9.53
N GLY A 121 4.70 -6.40 -10.05
CA GLY A 121 6.04 -5.83 -9.94
C GLY A 121 6.51 -5.65 -8.49
N PHE A 122 5.64 -5.17 -7.60
CA PHE A 122 5.94 -5.11 -6.16
C PHE A 122 5.99 -6.50 -5.52
N ARG A 123 5.11 -7.42 -5.92
CA ARG A 123 5.09 -8.79 -5.42
C ARG A 123 6.34 -9.59 -5.76
N LEU A 124 6.94 -9.36 -6.94
CA LEU A 124 8.24 -9.94 -7.32
C LEU A 124 9.38 -9.51 -6.38
N ASN A 125 9.23 -8.37 -5.68
CA ASN A 125 10.16 -7.91 -4.65
C ASN A 125 9.79 -8.41 -3.24
N GLY A 126 8.83 -9.33 -3.13
CA GLY A 126 8.32 -9.89 -1.89
C GLY A 126 7.43 -8.94 -1.07
N ILE A 127 6.80 -7.96 -1.75
CA ILE A 127 5.87 -7.00 -1.14
C ILE A 127 4.44 -7.38 -1.54
N SER A 128 3.62 -7.79 -0.57
CA SER A 128 2.22 -8.15 -0.83
C SER A 128 1.40 -6.97 -1.35
N SER A 129 0.42 -7.29 -2.20
CA SER A 129 -0.51 -6.32 -2.79
C SER A 129 -1.90 -6.42 -2.14
N TYR A 130 -2.60 -5.29 -2.06
CA TYR A 130 -3.89 -5.16 -1.37
C TYR A 130 -4.89 -4.35 -2.21
N HIS A 131 -6.11 -4.86 -2.36
CA HIS A 131 -7.12 -4.31 -3.28
C HIS A 131 -8.54 -4.42 -2.70
N CYS A 132 -9.42 -3.47 -3.04
CA CYS A 132 -10.86 -3.53 -2.73
C CYS A 132 -11.71 -4.07 -3.89
N VAL A 133 -11.10 -4.31 -5.04
CA VAL A 133 -11.79 -4.81 -6.23
C VAL A 133 -11.16 -6.13 -6.66
N GLU A 134 -11.99 -7.09 -6.97
CA GLU A 134 -11.57 -8.41 -7.46
C GLU A 134 -11.00 -8.38 -8.88
N ALA A 135 -9.90 -9.09 -9.09
CA ALA A 135 -9.36 -9.39 -10.42
C ALA A 135 -10.25 -10.40 -11.15
N GLN A 136 -10.29 -10.32 -12.49
CA GLN A 136 -11.11 -11.21 -13.32
C GLN A 136 -10.42 -12.57 -13.57
N ILE A 137 -10.15 -13.29 -12.48
CA ILE A 137 -9.34 -14.53 -12.47
C ILE A 137 -10.16 -15.79 -12.15
N TYR A 138 -11.48 -15.63 -12.00
CA TYR A 138 -12.38 -16.68 -11.52
C TYR A 138 -12.64 -17.82 -12.52
N GLY A 139 -12.15 -17.70 -13.76
CA GLY A 139 -12.24 -18.76 -14.77
C GLY A 139 -11.34 -19.97 -14.50
N SER A 140 -10.37 -19.88 -13.58
CA SER A 140 -9.46 -20.98 -13.27
C SER A 140 -9.06 -20.99 -11.80
N LYS A 141 -9.35 -22.10 -11.10
CA LYS A 141 -8.92 -22.31 -9.71
C LYS A 141 -7.41 -22.21 -9.55
N ASN A 142 -6.65 -22.70 -10.53
CA ASN A 142 -5.18 -22.64 -10.52
C ASN A 142 -4.68 -21.20 -10.63
N VAL A 143 -5.35 -20.35 -11.40
CA VAL A 143 -4.98 -18.92 -11.52
C VAL A 143 -5.34 -18.16 -10.25
N ILE A 144 -6.51 -18.46 -9.64
CA ILE A 144 -6.88 -17.89 -8.33
C ILE A 144 -5.85 -18.27 -7.27
N GLU A 145 -5.52 -19.56 -7.17
CA GLU A 145 -4.54 -20.07 -6.22
C GLU A 145 -3.21 -19.36 -6.42
N PHE A 146 -2.68 -19.39 -7.64
CA PHE A 146 -1.38 -18.81 -7.95
C PHE A 146 -1.33 -17.33 -7.59
N LEU A 147 -2.32 -16.54 -8.00
CA LEU A 147 -2.30 -15.10 -7.76
C LEU A 147 -2.58 -14.73 -6.31
N LYS A 148 -3.50 -15.41 -5.61
CA LYS A 148 -3.88 -15.02 -4.24
C LYS A 148 -3.02 -15.66 -3.15
N TYR A 149 -2.52 -16.87 -3.35
CA TYR A 149 -1.92 -17.68 -2.27
C TYR A 149 -0.57 -18.31 -2.66
N GLY A 150 -0.48 -18.95 -3.82
CA GLY A 150 0.66 -19.79 -4.21
C GLY A 150 1.99 -19.06 -4.38
N THR A 151 1.97 -17.75 -4.61
CA THR A 151 3.21 -16.95 -4.64
C THR A 151 3.82 -16.69 -3.28
N LEU A 152 3.15 -17.00 -2.16
CA LEU A 152 3.69 -16.71 -0.84
C LEU A 152 4.98 -17.51 -0.57
N GLU A 153 5.02 -18.77 -0.97
CA GLU A 153 6.20 -19.62 -0.81
C GLU A 153 7.37 -19.17 -1.70
N THR A 154 7.07 -18.83 -2.95
CA THR A 154 8.10 -18.53 -3.97
C THR A 154 8.58 -17.08 -3.91
N LEU A 155 7.68 -16.13 -3.69
CA LEU A 155 7.99 -14.69 -3.69
C LEU A 155 7.98 -14.07 -2.30
N GLY A 156 7.45 -14.74 -1.27
CA GLY A 156 7.25 -14.14 0.05
C GLY A 156 6.10 -13.12 0.09
N SER A 157 5.26 -13.09 -0.96
CA SER A 157 4.17 -12.12 -1.14
C SER A 157 2.91 -12.75 -1.70
N SER A 158 1.77 -12.13 -1.44
CA SER A 158 0.44 -12.55 -1.90
C SER A 158 -0.36 -11.39 -2.45
N MET A 159 -1.41 -11.68 -3.23
CA MET A 159 -2.45 -10.72 -3.58
C MET A 159 -3.64 -10.87 -2.64
N ASN A 160 -3.92 -9.81 -1.91
CA ASN A 160 -4.98 -9.77 -0.91
C ASN A 160 -6.11 -8.90 -1.42
N VAL A 161 -7.33 -9.42 -1.38
CA VAL A 161 -8.52 -8.69 -1.80
C VAL A 161 -9.54 -8.73 -0.67
N ASP A 162 -9.98 -7.56 -0.24
CA ASP A 162 -11.09 -7.38 0.69
C ASP A 162 -11.89 -6.15 0.24
N THR A 163 -13.17 -6.36 -0.08
CA THR A 163 -14.06 -5.31 -0.59
C THR A 163 -14.41 -4.27 0.47
N ASP A 164 -14.18 -4.57 1.75
CA ASP A 164 -14.28 -3.62 2.85
C ASP A 164 -12.94 -2.88 3.01
N PRO A 165 -12.86 -1.58 2.66
CA PRO A 165 -11.60 -0.84 2.71
C PRO A 165 -11.05 -0.68 4.13
N VAL A 166 -11.90 -0.70 5.16
CA VAL A 166 -11.45 -0.62 6.55
C VAL A 166 -10.73 -1.92 6.92
N LYS A 167 -11.36 -3.07 6.64
CA LYS A 167 -10.74 -4.39 6.87
C LYS A 167 -9.48 -4.59 6.04
N LEU A 168 -9.47 -4.10 4.80
CA LEU A 168 -8.26 -4.12 3.97
C LEU A 168 -7.12 -3.32 4.63
N GLY A 169 -7.42 -2.11 5.13
CA GLY A 169 -6.47 -1.30 5.88
C GLY A 169 -5.96 -1.99 7.14
N GLU A 170 -6.85 -2.59 7.93
CA GLU A 170 -6.52 -3.33 9.15
C GLU A 170 -5.63 -4.54 8.85
N LYS A 171 -5.92 -5.26 7.76
CA LYS A 171 -5.09 -6.37 7.28
C LYS A 171 -3.69 -5.91 6.89
N ILE A 172 -3.55 -4.79 6.16
CA ILE A 172 -2.24 -4.23 5.82
C ILE A 172 -1.44 -3.94 7.11
N VAL A 173 -2.07 -3.31 8.10
CA VAL A 173 -1.43 -3.00 9.39
C VAL A 173 -1.01 -4.28 10.12
N ALA A 174 -1.87 -5.31 10.14
CA ALA A 174 -1.57 -6.59 10.77
C ALA A 174 -0.38 -7.29 10.12
N ASP A 175 -0.34 -7.35 8.79
CA ASP A 175 0.75 -7.96 8.02
C ASP A 175 2.06 -7.18 8.23
N MET A 176 2.00 -5.84 8.30
CA MET A 176 3.15 -5.00 8.64
C MET A 176 3.66 -5.23 10.07
N LYS A 177 2.76 -5.40 11.05
CA LYS A 177 3.12 -5.75 12.43
C LYS A 177 3.80 -7.12 12.50
N ALA A 178 3.32 -8.11 11.74
CA ALA A 178 3.96 -9.42 11.65
C ALA A 178 5.40 -9.33 11.09
N LYS A 179 5.63 -8.51 10.05
CA LYS A 179 6.98 -8.24 9.52
C LYS A 179 7.87 -7.54 10.56
N ARG A 180 7.36 -6.54 11.28
CA ARG A 180 8.08 -5.89 12.39
C ARG A 180 8.48 -6.89 13.47
N LYS A 181 7.57 -7.75 13.90
CA LYS A 181 7.84 -8.80 14.89
C LYS A 181 8.94 -9.75 14.43
N ALA A 182 8.91 -10.20 13.17
CA ALA A 182 9.95 -11.04 12.59
C ALA A 182 11.33 -10.36 12.56
N LEU A 183 11.38 -9.03 12.50
CA LEU A 183 12.59 -8.22 12.57
C LEU A 183 13.03 -7.89 14.02
N GLY A 184 12.25 -8.26 15.03
CA GLY A 184 12.47 -7.88 16.42
C GLY A 184 12.13 -6.41 16.73
N TRP A 185 11.27 -5.78 15.92
CA TRP A 185 10.85 -4.38 16.03
C TRP A 185 9.48 -4.20 16.70
N ASP A 186 9.08 -5.12 17.58
CA ASP A 186 7.75 -5.12 18.24
C ASP A 186 7.61 -4.08 19.38
N LYS A 187 8.54 -3.11 19.43
CA LYS A 187 8.46 -1.94 20.31
C LYS A 187 7.56 -0.87 19.73
#